data_AF-A0A7X8CRL4-F1
#
_entry.id   AF-A0A7X8CRL4-F1
#
_cell.length_a   1.000
_cell.length_b   1.000
_cell.length_c   1.000
_cell.angle_alpha   90.00
_cell.angle_beta   90.00
_cell.angle_gamma   90.00
#
_symmetry.space_group_name_H-M   'P 1'
#
loop_
_entity.id
_entity.type
_entity.pdbx_description
1 polymer ?
#
loop_
_entity_poly.entity_id
_entity_poly.type
_entity_poly.pdbx_seq_one_letter_code
_entity_poly.pdbx_strand_id
1 'polypeptide(L)'
;MRTLLEKLNYKGQQRIALINAGKNFRLAFVKEIKGIQIDKEIDPRYPYDFMIIFAATSSEVDEFTPAAIHNLKVDGILWFCFPKKSSKNASPGLDRDHGWKALNDLG
;
A
#
# COMPACT_ATOMS: atom_id res chain seq x y z
N MET A 1 -3.30 -21.40 -10.44
CA MET A 1 -2.89 -20.54 -9.29
C MET A 1 -2.94 -19.10 -9.78
N ARG A 2 -3.48 -18.16 -9.00
CA ARG A 2 -3.49 -16.73 -9.37
C ARG A 2 -2.11 -16.09 -9.11
N THR A 3 -1.66 -15.20 -9.99
CA THR A 3 -0.45 -14.39 -9.80
C THR A 3 -0.61 -13.42 -8.63
N LEU A 4 0.49 -12.79 -8.21
CA LEU A 4 0.46 -11.80 -7.13
C LEU A 4 -0.45 -10.62 -7.50
N LEU A 5 -0.34 -10.11 -8.73
CA LEU A 5 -1.12 -8.98 -9.22
C LEU A 5 -2.62 -9.29 -9.27
N GLU A 6 -3.00 -10.49 -9.72
CA GLU A 6 -4.39 -10.94 -9.71
C GLU A 6 -4.97 -10.98 -8.29
N LYS A 7 -4.17 -11.40 -7.29
CA LYS A 7 -4.59 -11.43 -5.88
C LYS A 7 -4.75 -10.04 -5.29
N LEU A 8 -3.92 -9.10 -5.74
CA LEU A 8 -3.99 -7.71 -5.31
C LEU A 8 -5.05 -6.90 -6.07
N ASN A 9 -5.82 -7.53 -6.97
CA ASN A 9 -6.81 -6.86 -7.82
C ASN A 9 -6.19 -5.74 -8.67
N TYR A 10 -4.96 -5.93 -9.13
CA TYR A 10 -4.32 -5.04 -10.08
C TYR A 10 -5.02 -5.16 -11.45
N LYS A 11 -5.36 -4.03 -12.06
CA LYS A 11 -6.17 -3.95 -13.29
C LYS A 11 -5.41 -3.38 -14.48
N GLY A 12 -4.09 -3.23 -14.40
CA GLY A 12 -3.26 -2.68 -15.48
C GLY A 12 -2.89 -1.20 -15.33
N GLN A 13 -2.93 -0.67 -14.10
CA GLN A 13 -2.55 0.71 -13.80
C GLN A 13 -1.10 1.00 -14.19
N GLN A 14 -0.88 2.02 -15.03
CA GLN A 14 0.45 2.36 -15.55
C GLN A 14 1.37 3.04 -14.51
N ARG A 15 0.77 3.67 -13.50
CA ARG A 15 1.47 4.34 -12.39
C ARG A 15 0.82 3.93 -11.07
N ILE A 16 1.63 3.47 -10.13
CA ILE A 16 1.18 3.03 -8.80
C ILE A 16 2.02 3.65 -7.70
N ALA A 17 1.43 3.82 -6.52
CA ALA A 17 2.19 4.16 -5.31
C ALA A 17 2.54 2.88 -4.56
N LEU A 18 3.83 2.69 -4.27
CA LEU A 18 4.34 1.56 -3.50
C LEU A 18 5.27 2.08 -2.40
N ILE A 19 4.67 2.34 -1.24
CA ILE A 19 5.30 3.02 -0.11
C ILE A 19 5.90 1.99 0.86
N ASN A 20 7.14 2.23 1.30
CA ASN A 20 7.88 1.38 2.26
C ASN A 20 8.02 -0.10 1.87
N ALA A 21 7.81 -0.46 0.60
CA ALA A 21 7.88 -1.84 0.18
C ALA A 21 9.32 -2.39 0.19
N GLY A 22 9.44 -3.64 0.65
CA GLY A 22 10.70 -4.38 0.58
C GLY A 22 11.20 -4.56 -0.86
N LYS A 23 12.52 -4.54 -1.04
CA LYS A 23 13.20 -4.63 -2.34
C LYS A 23 12.67 -5.79 -3.21
N ASN A 24 12.47 -6.97 -2.62
CA ASN A 24 12.01 -8.16 -3.34
C ASN A 24 10.58 -8.01 -3.87
N PHE A 25 9.69 -7.38 -3.10
CA PHE A 25 8.31 -7.15 -3.50
C PHE A 25 8.25 -6.16 -4.68
N ARG A 26 9.01 -5.06 -4.59
CA ARG A 26 9.12 -4.09 -5.69
C ARG A 26 9.66 -4.71 -6.97
N LEU A 27 10.68 -5.57 -6.85
CA LEU A 27 11.24 -6.28 -8.02
C LEU A 27 10.22 -7.23 -8.67
N ALA A 28 9.28 -7.79 -7.93
CA ALA A 28 8.22 -8.62 -8.50
C ALA A 28 7.33 -7.80 -9.46
N PHE A 29 6.92 -6.60 -9.07
CA PHE A 29 6.12 -5.70 -9.92
C PHE A 29 6.85 -5.30 -11.21
N VAL A 30 8.11 -4.87 -11.10
CA VAL A 30 8.91 -4.45 -12.28
C VAL A 30 9.17 -5.61 -13.24
N LYS A 31 9.28 -6.84 -12.72
CA LYS A 31 9.46 -8.04 -13.55
C LYS A 31 8.18 -8.47 -14.24
N GLU A 32 7.04 -8.38 -13.55
CA GLU A 32 5.75 -8.84 -14.05
C GLU A 32 5.11 -7.81 -15.01
N ILE A 33 5.37 -6.51 -14.81
CA ILE A 33 4.81 -5.42 -15.63
C ILE A 33 5.95 -4.58 -16.21
N LYS A 34 6.18 -4.70 -17.52
CA LYS A 34 7.15 -3.86 -18.22
C LYS A 34 6.62 -2.43 -18.34
N GLY A 35 7.45 -1.45 -17.96
CA GLY A 35 7.15 -0.03 -18.15
C GLY A 35 6.26 0.61 -17.08
N ILE A 36 5.90 -0.12 -16.02
CA ILE A 36 5.16 0.46 -14.90
C ILE A 36 5.97 1.53 -14.17
N GLN A 37 5.35 2.67 -13.91
CA GLN A 37 5.89 3.69 -13.02
C GLN A 37 5.52 3.34 -11.58
N ILE A 38 6.54 3.22 -10.72
CA ILE A 38 6.36 2.94 -9.30
C ILE A 38 6.92 4.11 -8.49
N ASP A 39 6.03 4.84 -7.85
CA ASP A 39 6.40 5.91 -6.94
C ASP A 39 6.61 5.34 -5.53
N LYS A 40 7.67 5.80 -4.85
CA LYS A 40 8.00 5.35 -3.49
C LYS A 40 7.40 6.24 -2.40
N GLU A 41 6.84 7.37 -2.83
CA GLU A 41 6.21 8.41 -2.03
C GLU A 41 4.90 8.77 -2.74
N ILE A 42 3.92 9.26 -1.99
CA ILE A 42 2.65 9.71 -2.57
C ILE A 42 2.91 11.07 -3.22
N ASP A 43 2.79 11.15 -4.54
CA ASP A 43 2.86 12.43 -5.25
C ASP A 43 1.54 13.19 -5.03
N PRO A 44 1.55 14.33 -4.32
CA PRO A 44 0.32 15.06 -4.00
C PRO A 44 -0.39 15.61 -5.24
N ARG A 45 0.29 15.64 -6.40
CA ARG A 45 -0.25 16.17 -7.66
C ARG A 45 -0.86 15.09 -8.54
N TYR A 46 -0.75 13.83 -8.15
CA TYR A 46 -1.22 12.71 -8.95
C TYR A 46 -2.28 11.90 -8.20
N PRO A 47 -3.47 11.70 -8.81
CA PRO A 47 -4.47 10.81 -8.27
C PRO A 47 -4.19 9.36 -8.71
N TYR A 48 -4.01 8.45 -7.75
CA TYR A 48 -3.68 7.04 -7.98
C TYR A 48 -4.93 6.16 -8.04
N ASP A 49 -4.94 5.21 -8.97
CA ASP A 49 -5.96 4.14 -9.05
C ASP A 49 -5.58 2.92 -8.20
N PHE A 50 -4.31 2.81 -7.81
CA PHE A 50 -3.76 1.64 -7.11
C PHE A 50 -2.57 2.03 -6.23
N MET A 51 -2.70 1.77 -4.93
CA MET A 51 -1.69 2.09 -3.93
C MET A 51 -1.48 0.92 -2.98
N ILE A 52 -0.22 0.69 -2.61
CA ILE A 52 0.18 -0.27 -1.59
C ILE A 52 1.13 0.43 -0.61
N ILE A 53 0.77 0.40 0.66
CA ILE A 53 1.50 1.05 1.75
C ILE A 53 1.90 -0.02 2.77
N PHE A 54 3.20 -0.17 3.00
CA PHE A 54 3.71 -1.05 4.04
C PHE A 54 3.90 -0.25 5.33
N ALA A 55 3.05 -0.51 6.32
CA ALA A 55 3.13 0.12 7.64
C ALA A 55 3.63 -0.90 8.68
N ALA A 56 4.69 -0.55 9.39
CA ALA A 56 5.22 -1.34 10.50
C ALA A 56 4.56 -1.00 11.84
N THR A 57 3.99 0.20 11.98
CA THR A 57 3.38 0.69 13.22
C THR A 57 2.02 1.36 12.94
N SER A 58 1.16 1.48 13.96
CA SER A 58 -0.08 2.25 13.84
C SER A 58 0.18 3.74 13.57
N SER A 59 1.29 4.28 14.08
CA SER A 59 1.69 5.66 13.80
C SER A 59 1.97 5.90 12.31
N GLU A 60 2.56 4.91 11.62
CA GLU A 60 2.76 5.01 10.17
C GLU A 60 1.41 4.95 9.42
N VAL A 61 0.45 4.17 9.92
CA VAL A 61 -0.93 4.19 9.38
C VAL A 61 -1.52 5.58 9.51
N ASP A 62 -1.43 6.18 10.70
CA ASP A 62 -1.95 7.52 10.98
C ASP A 62 -1.26 8.58 10.11
N GLU A 63 0.05 8.44 9.85
CA GLU A 63 0.84 9.34 9.00
C GLU A 63 0.43 9.26 7.52
N PHE A 64 0.32 8.04 6.97
CA PHE A 64 0.08 7.87 5.53
C PHE A 64 -1.39 7.99 5.13
N THR A 65 -2.33 7.73 6.04
CA THR A 65 -3.75 7.67 5.70
C THR A 65 -4.29 8.97 5.08
N PRO A 66 -4.04 10.18 5.64
CA PRO A 66 -4.58 11.41 5.06
C PRO A 66 -4.14 11.64 3.61
N ALA A 67 -2.85 11.46 3.32
CA ALA A 67 -2.32 11.60 1.97
C ALA A 67 -2.83 10.49 1.05
N ALA A 68 -2.93 9.26 1.53
CA ALA A 68 -3.44 8.15 0.75
C ALA A 68 -4.91 8.39 0.34
N ILE A 69 -5.79 8.73 1.29
CA ILE A 69 -7.20 8.97 0.99
C ILE A 69 -7.37 10.18 0.06
N HIS A 70 -6.62 11.26 0.28
CA HIS A 70 -6.68 12.46 -0.57
C HIS A 70 -6.26 12.19 -2.02
N ASN A 71 -5.23 11.35 -2.21
CA ASN A 71 -4.66 11.06 -3.52
C ASN A 71 -5.19 9.77 -4.16
N LEU A 72 -6.10 9.06 -3.52
CA LEU A 72 -6.78 7.90 -4.11
C LEU A 72 -7.94 8.40 -4.99
N LYS A 73 -8.03 7.86 -6.21
CA LYS A 73 -9.21 8.08 -7.05
C LYS A 73 -10.45 7.43 -6.44
N VAL A 74 -11.62 7.93 -6.83
CA VAL A 74 -12.88 7.22 -6.62
C VAL A 74 -12.76 5.82 -7.23
N ASP A 75 -13.15 4.79 -6.46
CA ASP A 75 -12.99 3.37 -6.78
C ASP A 75 -11.54 2.86 -6.91
N GLY A 76 -10.57 3.66 -6.47
CA GLY A 76 -9.18 3.27 -6.37
C GLY A 76 -8.97 2.16 -5.32
N ILE A 77 -7.92 1.37 -5.51
CA ILE A 77 -7.57 0.29 -4.59
C ILE A 77 -6.43 0.74 -3.69
N LEU A 78 -6.66 0.74 -2.39
CA LEU A 78 -5.65 1.03 -1.37
C LEU A 78 -5.40 -0.23 -0.52
N TRP A 79 -4.18 -0.74 -0.58
CA TRP A 79 -3.71 -1.82 0.27
C TRP A 79 -2.82 -1.27 1.39
N PHE A 80 -3.22 -1.49 2.64
CA PHE A 80 -2.30 -1.40 3.77
C PHE A 80 -1.75 -2.80 4.10
N CYS A 81 -0.43 -2.93 4.06
CA CYS A 81 0.30 -4.15 4.37
C CYS A 81 1.04 -3.97 5.70
N PHE A 82 0.96 -4.97 6.58
CA PHE A 82 1.59 -4.93 7.89
C PHE A 82 2.35 -6.23 8.18
N PRO A 83 3.43 -6.17 8.99
CA PRO A 83 4.17 -7.36 9.39
C PRO A 83 3.26 -8.30 10.20
N LYS A 84 3.30 -9.60 9.87
CA LYS A 84 2.61 -10.62 10.68
C LYS A 84 3.15 -10.57 12.11
N LYS A 85 2.28 -10.76 13.12
CA LYS A 85 2.64 -10.78 14.56
C LYS A 85 3.85 -11.65 14.89
N SER A 86 4.07 -12.74 14.17
CA SER A 86 5.20 -13.66 14.36
C SER A 86 6.49 -13.24 13.64
N SER A 87 6.53 -12.08 12.99
CA SER A 87 7.71 -11.59 12.29
C SER A 87 8.61 -10.79 13.23
N LYS A 88 9.92 -10.75 12.95
CA LYS A 88 10.89 -9.97 13.73
C LYS A 88 10.60 -8.46 13.76
N ASN A 89 9.79 -7.97 12.82
CA ASN A 89 9.48 -6.55 12.65
C ASN A 89 8.05 -6.22 13.11
N ALA A 90 7.39 -7.10 13.86
CA ALA A 90 6.05 -6.84 14.38
C ALA A 90 6.11 -5.77 15.47
N SER A 91 5.46 -4.63 15.25
CA SER A 91 5.32 -3.60 16.27
C SER A 91 4.09 -3.85 17.14
N PRO A 92 4.19 -3.64 18.46
CA PRO A 92 3.01 -3.63 19.33
C PRO A 92 2.01 -2.57 18.84
N GLY A 93 0.72 -2.94 18.72
CA GLY A 93 -0.37 -1.99 18.42
C GLY A 93 -0.86 -1.96 16.97
N LEU A 94 -0.19 -2.64 16.03
CA LEU A 94 -0.71 -2.85 14.68
C LEU A 94 -0.90 -4.34 14.40
N ASP A 95 -2.16 -4.73 14.19
CA ASP A 95 -2.51 -6.07 13.73
C ASP A 95 -3.78 -6.08 12.91
N ARG A 96 -4.32 -7.24 12.55
CA ARG A 96 -5.53 -7.31 11.71
C ARG A 96 -6.70 -6.51 12.29
N ASP A 97 -6.82 -6.47 13.61
CA ASP A 97 -8.00 -5.95 14.31
C ASP A 97 -7.72 -4.60 15.01
N HIS A 98 -6.45 -4.19 15.14
CA HIS A 98 -6.04 -2.97 15.87
C HIS A 98 -5.06 -2.10 15.07
N GLY A 99 -5.08 -0.78 15.31
CA GLY A 99 -4.14 0.18 14.71
C GLY A 99 -4.62 0.84 13.41
N TRP A 100 -5.92 0.73 13.08
CA TRP A 100 -6.53 1.23 11.85
C TRP A 100 -7.42 2.46 12.03
N LYS A 101 -7.26 3.19 13.16
CA LYS A 101 -8.19 4.26 13.53
C LYS A 101 -8.30 5.34 12.45
N ALA A 102 -7.18 5.81 11.91
CA ALA A 102 -7.19 6.83 10.86
C ALA A 102 -7.97 6.41 9.60
N LEU A 103 -7.94 5.13 9.22
CA LEU A 103 -8.72 4.63 8.08
C LEU A 103 -10.22 4.58 8.39
N ASN A 104 -10.57 4.15 9.61
CA ASN A 104 -11.97 4.06 10.03
C ASN A 104 -12.63 5.43 10.22
N ASP A 105 -11.85 6.46 10.56
CA ASP A 105 -12.38 7.81 10.75
C ASP A 105 -12.60 8.56 9.42
N LEU A 106 -11.87 8.18 8.36
CA LEU A 106 -11.83 8.90 7.07
C LEU A 106 -12.50 8.16 5.90
N GLY A 107 -12.85 6.89 6.09
CA GLY A 107 -13.60 6.06 5.13
C GLY A 107 -15.07 5.96 5.47
#